data_AF-B0TMM3-F1
#
_entry.id   AF-B0TMM3-F1
#
_cell.length_a   1.000
_cell.length_b   1.000
_cell.length_c   1.000
_cell.angle_alpha   90.00
_cell.angle_beta   90.00
_cell.angle_gamma   90.00
#
_symmetry.space_group_name_H-M   'P 1'
#
loop_
_entity.id
_entity.type
_entity.pdbx_description
1 polymer ?
#
loop_
_entity_poly.entity_id
_entity_poly.type
_entity_poly.pdbx_seq_one_letter_code
_entity_poly.pdbx_strand_id
1 'polypeptide(L)'
;MIINVLQKLGRLKIVILITIASILVSVFITLFTFHVGLGEAASHIGIFLAIVIPSIVAPLASWQLIGLLMKIDRLEKEMRRLATIDPLTELLNRRAFFHDAEIYINCAKRELTNLSVIALDLDAFKHINDSYGHSTGDQVLTHFSATLKANSRKSDLICRLGGEEFALLLPSTSENEAYVLSERLPRLLGSRISNMNSH
;
A
#
# COMPACT_ATOMS: atom_id res chain seq x y z
N MET A 1 9.54 -8.79 -7.50
CA MET A 1 10.71 -8.52 -8.38
C MET A 1 10.29 -8.03 -9.78
N ILE A 2 9.44 -8.78 -10.52
CA ILE A 2 8.99 -8.41 -11.88
C ILE A 2 8.22 -7.07 -11.95
N ILE A 3 7.35 -6.80 -10.98
CA ILE A 3 6.55 -5.54 -10.93
C ILE A 3 7.43 -4.30 -10.70
N ASN A 4 8.47 -4.40 -9.87
CA ASN A 4 9.41 -3.30 -9.65
C ASN A 4 10.23 -2.97 -10.90
N VAL A 5 10.57 -4.00 -11.68
CA VAL A 5 11.21 -3.85 -12.99
C VAL A 5 10.25 -3.19 -14.00
N LEU A 6 8.96 -3.59 -13.98
CA LEU A 6 7.89 -2.98 -14.78
C LEU A 6 7.72 -1.48 -14.53
N GLN A 7 7.78 -1.06 -13.26
CA GLN A 7 7.64 0.34 -12.88
C GLN A 7 8.86 1.19 -13.23
N LYS A 8 10.09 0.65 -13.13
CA LYS A 8 11.32 1.40 -13.44
C LYS A 8 11.58 1.60 -14.94
N LEU A 9 11.34 0.57 -15.75
CA LEU A 9 11.63 0.62 -17.20
C LEU A 9 10.49 1.25 -17.99
N GLY A 10 9.26 1.18 -17.48
CA GLY A 10 8.06 1.63 -18.18
C GLY A 10 7.57 0.64 -19.23
N ARG A 11 6.25 0.62 -19.45
CA ARG A 11 5.55 -0.36 -20.31
C ARG A 11 6.15 -0.47 -21.71
N LEU A 12 6.45 0.66 -22.35
CA LEU A 12 6.97 0.69 -23.73
C LEU A 12 8.33 0.00 -23.86
N LYS A 13 9.28 0.27 -22.95
CA LYS A 13 10.62 -0.31 -23.03
C LYS A 13 10.60 -1.83 -22.88
N ILE A 14 9.70 -2.34 -22.06
CA ILE A 14 9.55 -3.78 -21.81
C ILE A 14 8.92 -4.48 -23.02
N VAL A 15 7.91 -3.86 -23.64
CA VAL A 15 7.33 -4.37 -24.88
C VAL A 15 8.38 -4.45 -25.99
N ILE A 16 9.23 -3.42 -26.13
CA ILE A 16 10.34 -3.41 -27.09
C ILE A 16 11.33 -4.54 -26.77
N LEU A 17 11.74 -4.68 -25.51
CA LEU A 17 12.69 -5.72 -25.09
C LEU A 17 12.16 -7.14 -25.35
N ILE A 18 10.90 -7.40 -25.01
CA ILE A 18 10.25 -8.69 -25.27
C ILE A 18 10.15 -8.96 -26.77
N THR A 19 9.83 -7.94 -27.56
CA THR A 19 9.72 -8.08 -29.03
C THR A 19 11.08 -8.44 -29.64
N ILE A 20 12.14 -7.74 -29.25
CA ILE A 20 13.51 -8.04 -29.72
C ILE A 20 13.92 -9.45 -29.31
N ALA A 21 13.71 -9.83 -28.04
CA ALA A 21 14.01 -11.17 -27.56
C ALA A 21 13.23 -12.25 -28.32
N SER A 22 11.94 -11.99 -28.60
CA SER A 22 11.08 -12.93 -29.33
C SER A 22 11.55 -13.13 -30.77
N ILE A 23 12.00 -12.07 -31.45
CA ILE A 23 12.57 -12.16 -32.80
C ILE A 23 13.89 -12.94 -32.76
N LEU A 24 14.79 -12.63 -31.81
CA LEU A 24 16.08 -13.30 -31.68
C LEU A 24 15.92 -14.80 -31.43
N VAL A 25 15.02 -15.19 -30.52
CA VAL A 25 14.71 -16.60 -30.24
C VAL A 25 14.12 -17.28 -31.48
N SER A 26 13.18 -16.63 -32.17
CA SER A 26 12.56 -17.22 -33.36
C SER A 26 13.59 -17.44 -34.47
N VAL A 27 14.46 -16.48 -34.74
CA VAL A 27 15.54 -16.60 -35.74
C VAL A 27 16.54 -17.68 -35.33
N PHE A 28 16.92 -17.71 -34.06
CA PHE A 28 17.84 -18.73 -33.53
C PHE A 28 17.30 -20.15 -33.71
N ILE A 29 16.03 -20.38 -33.36
CA ILE A 29 15.36 -21.68 -33.55
C ILE A 29 15.38 -22.06 -35.03
N THR A 30 15.04 -21.13 -35.93
CA THR A 30 15.05 -21.39 -37.38
C THR A 30 16.44 -21.78 -37.88
N LEU A 31 17.50 -21.06 -37.50
CA LEU A 31 18.87 -21.39 -37.89
C LEU A 31 19.36 -22.71 -37.30
N PHE A 32 18.99 -23.00 -36.05
CA PHE A 32 19.37 -24.24 -35.39
C PHE A 32 18.74 -25.46 -36.05
N THR A 33 17.44 -25.41 -36.39
CA THR A 33 16.76 -26.50 -37.09
C THR A 33 17.38 -26.81 -38.46
N PHE A 34 17.90 -25.79 -39.14
CA PHE A 34 18.64 -25.94 -40.39
C PHE A 34 20.01 -26.61 -40.17
N HIS A 35 20.76 -26.17 -39.16
CA HIS A 35 22.09 -26.73 -38.87
C HIS A 35 22.06 -28.23 -38.55
N VAL A 36 21.04 -28.68 -37.82
CA VAL A 36 20.87 -30.10 -37.44
C VAL A 36 20.26 -30.94 -38.59
N GLY A 37 19.93 -30.32 -39.72
CA GLY A 37 19.33 -31.01 -40.88
C GLY A 37 17.88 -31.45 -40.64
N LEU A 38 17.20 -30.90 -39.61
CA LEU A 38 15.84 -31.25 -39.23
C LEU A 38 14.77 -30.41 -39.96
N GLY A 39 15.16 -29.42 -40.77
CA GLY A 39 14.20 -28.65 -41.55
C GLY A 39 14.80 -27.86 -42.70
N GLU A 40 14.01 -27.69 -43.77
CA GLU A 40 14.30 -26.78 -44.90
C GLU A 40 13.99 -25.30 -44.56
N ALA A 41 13.84 -25.00 -43.26
CA ALA A 41 13.33 -23.74 -42.73
C ALA A 41 14.29 -22.55 -42.87
N ALA A 42 15.55 -22.76 -43.27
CA ALA A 42 16.45 -21.65 -43.65
C ALA A 42 16.21 -21.11 -45.06
N SER A 43 15.14 -21.55 -45.75
CA SER A 43 14.64 -20.83 -46.91
C SER A 43 14.36 -19.37 -46.57
N HIS A 44 14.47 -18.47 -47.56
CA HIS A 44 14.17 -17.04 -47.39
C HIS A 44 12.77 -16.81 -46.77
N ILE A 45 11.81 -17.71 -47.05
CA ILE A 45 10.46 -17.69 -46.50
C ILE A 45 10.45 -17.97 -44.99
N GLY A 46 11.21 -18.98 -44.53
CA GLY A 46 11.23 -19.33 -43.11
C GLY A 46 11.84 -18.24 -42.22
N ILE A 47 12.94 -17.62 -42.67
CA ILE A 47 13.55 -16.48 -41.97
C ILE A 47 12.61 -15.27 -41.96
N PHE A 48 11.93 -15.00 -43.08
CA PHE A 48 10.95 -13.92 -43.16
C PHE A 48 9.82 -14.10 -42.14
N LEU A 49 9.24 -15.30 -42.05
CA LEU A 49 8.21 -15.61 -41.06
C LEU A 49 8.71 -15.51 -39.61
N ALA A 50 9.95 -15.95 -39.35
CA ALA A 50 10.59 -15.88 -38.04
C ALA A 50 10.79 -14.44 -37.52
N ILE A 51 10.77 -13.45 -38.40
CA ILE A 51 10.86 -12.03 -38.03
C ILE A 51 9.47 -11.39 -37.97
N VAL A 52 8.66 -11.59 -39.01
CA VAL A 52 7.37 -10.89 -39.18
C VAL A 52 6.36 -11.32 -38.11
N ILE A 53 6.25 -12.63 -37.84
CA ILE A 53 5.25 -13.13 -36.89
C ILE A 53 5.51 -12.56 -35.48
N PRO A 54 6.72 -12.65 -34.90
CA PRO A 54 7.00 -12.03 -33.61
C PRO A 54 6.86 -10.50 -33.61
N SER A 55 7.20 -9.82 -34.70
CA SER A 55 7.11 -8.35 -34.80
C SER A 55 5.68 -7.82 -34.69
N ILE A 56 4.68 -8.64 -35.01
CA ILE A 56 3.26 -8.28 -34.91
C ILE A 56 2.67 -8.83 -33.61
N VAL A 57 2.90 -10.11 -33.32
CA VAL A 57 2.26 -10.82 -32.20
C VAL A 57 2.85 -10.41 -30.86
N ALA A 58 4.18 -10.33 -30.74
CA ALA A 58 4.84 -10.04 -29.48
C ALA A 58 4.45 -8.66 -28.91
N PRO A 59 4.44 -7.55 -29.67
CA PRO A 59 4.03 -6.27 -29.11
C PRO A 59 2.56 -6.23 -28.72
N LEU A 60 1.67 -6.83 -29.51
CA LEU A 60 0.23 -6.87 -29.20
C LEU A 60 -0.04 -7.67 -27.92
N ALA A 61 0.50 -8.89 -27.84
CA ALA A 61 0.31 -9.78 -26.69
C ALA A 61 0.97 -9.22 -25.42
N SER A 62 2.23 -8.76 -25.53
CA SER A 62 2.94 -8.19 -24.38
C SER A 62 2.32 -6.88 -23.91
N TRP A 63 1.81 -6.03 -24.82
CA TRP A 63 1.09 -4.82 -24.44
C TRP A 63 -0.13 -5.16 -23.58
N GLN A 64 -0.96 -6.10 -24.03
CA GLN A 64 -2.17 -6.50 -23.32
C GLN A 64 -1.86 -7.12 -21.96
N LEU A 65 -0.92 -8.08 -21.93
CA LEU A 65 -0.52 -8.80 -20.72
C LEU A 65 0.05 -7.85 -19.66
N ILE A 66 0.98 -6.97 -20.04
CA ILE A 66 1.58 -6.01 -19.11
C ILE A 66 0.52 -5.05 -18.56
N GLY A 67 -0.40 -4.59 -19.42
CA GLY A 67 -1.50 -3.72 -18.99
C GLY A 67 -2.39 -4.39 -17.94
N LEU A 68 -2.73 -5.65 -18.14
CA LEU A 68 -3.51 -6.44 -17.19
C LEU A 68 -2.76 -6.65 -15.87
N LEU A 69 -1.48 -7.02 -15.91
CA LEU A 69 -0.65 -7.19 -14.71
C LEU A 69 -0.56 -5.91 -13.89
N MET A 70 -0.39 -4.75 -14.53
CA MET A 70 -0.38 -3.46 -13.84
C MET A 70 -1.74 -3.13 -13.21
N LYS A 71 -2.85 -3.51 -13.86
CA LYS A 71 -4.20 -3.32 -13.31
C LYS A 71 -4.44 -4.20 -12.08
N ILE A 72 -4.02 -5.46 -12.13
CA ILE A 72 -4.11 -6.39 -10.99
C ILE A 72 -3.31 -5.84 -9.81
N ASP A 73 -2.05 -5.43 -10.01
CA ASP A 73 -1.21 -4.86 -8.95
C ASP A 73 -1.85 -3.60 -8.32
N ARG A 74 -2.47 -2.73 -9.12
CA ARG A 74 -3.18 -1.55 -8.60
C ARG A 74 -4.39 -1.94 -7.77
N LEU A 75 -5.21 -2.87 -8.26
CA LEU A 75 -6.39 -3.35 -7.54
C LEU A 75 -6.01 -4.05 -6.24
N GLU A 76 -4.94 -4.85 -6.26
CA GLU A 76 -4.41 -5.50 -5.07
C GLU A 76 -3.94 -4.46 -4.04
N LYS A 77 -3.21 -3.42 -4.47
CA LYS A 77 -2.80 -2.33 -3.59
C LYS A 77 -3.98 -1.55 -3.02
N GLU A 78 -5.00 -1.29 -3.82
CA GLU A 78 -6.20 -0.59 -3.38
C GLU A 78 -7.03 -1.45 -2.41
N MET A 79 -7.22 -2.73 -2.73
CA MET A 79 -7.83 -3.71 -1.83
C MET A 79 -7.08 -3.80 -0.51
N ARG A 80 -5.74 -3.83 -0.55
CA ARG A 80 -4.91 -3.81 0.64
C ARG A 80 -5.07 -2.51 1.40
N ARG A 81 -5.05 -1.34 0.74
CA ARG A 81 -5.28 -0.04 1.39
C ARG A 81 -6.63 -0.01 2.10
N LEU A 82 -7.72 -0.38 1.43
CA LEU A 82 -9.06 -0.48 2.01
C LEU A 82 -9.13 -1.49 3.15
N ALA A 83 -8.36 -2.58 3.06
CA ALA A 83 -8.25 -3.57 4.12
C ALA A 83 -7.37 -3.14 5.29
N THR A 84 -6.59 -2.04 5.16
CA THR A 84 -5.59 -1.64 6.17
C THR A 84 -5.90 -0.28 6.82
N ILE A 85 -6.57 0.63 6.11
CA ILE A 85 -6.80 2.02 6.52
C ILE A 85 -8.29 2.25 6.76
N ASP A 86 -8.64 3.01 7.80
CA ASP A 86 -9.98 3.53 8.03
C ASP A 86 -10.26 4.69 7.05
N PRO A 87 -11.33 4.62 6.23
CA PRO A 87 -11.57 5.60 5.16
C PRO A 87 -11.91 7.00 5.66
N LEU A 88 -12.44 7.15 6.88
CA LEU A 88 -12.81 8.46 7.44
C LEU A 88 -11.61 9.18 8.07
N THR A 89 -10.79 8.43 8.82
CA THR A 89 -9.72 9.02 9.64
C THR A 89 -8.33 8.92 9.03
N GLU A 90 -8.18 8.12 7.96
CA GLU A 90 -6.90 7.76 7.32
C GLU A 90 -5.85 7.15 8.28
N LEU A 91 -6.30 6.62 9.41
CA LEU A 91 -5.48 5.84 10.34
C LEU A 91 -5.54 4.35 9.99
N LEU A 92 -4.71 3.53 10.64
CA LEU A 92 -4.88 2.09 10.54
C LEU A 92 -6.27 1.70 11.01
N ASN A 93 -6.89 0.73 10.34
CA ASN A 93 -8.08 0.10 10.88
C ASN A 93 -7.70 -0.94 11.94
N ARG A 94 -8.70 -1.40 12.68
CA ARG A 94 -8.54 -2.42 13.73
C ARG A 94 -7.74 -3.64 13.27
N ARG A 95 -8.05 -4.19 12.09
CA ARG A 95 -7.40 -5.42 11.59
C ARG A 95 -5.91 -5.21 11.36
N ALA A 96 -5.55 -4.12 10.69
CA ALA A 96 -4.16 -3.79 10.42
C ALA A 96 -3.36 -3.51 11.69
N PHE A 97 -3.97 -2.79 12.64
CA PHE A 97 -3.33 -2.49 13.91
C PHE A 97 -2.90 -3.76 14.65
N PHE A 98 -3.79 -4.74 14.80
CA PHE A 98 -3.44 -5.99 15.49
C PHE A 98 -2.39 -6.81 14.74
N HIS A 99 -2.46 -6.84 13.40
CA HIS A 99 -1.46 -7.52 12.58
C HIS A 99 -0.07 -6.91 12.76
N ASP A 100 0.03 -5.58 12.65
CA ASP A 100 1.31 -4.88 12.77
C ASP A 100 1.81 -4.90 14.22
N ALA A 101 0.91 -4.76 15.21
CA ALA A 101 1.25 -4.82 16.62
C ALA A 101 1.91 -6.14 17.02
N GLU A 102 1.49 -7.27 16.44
CA GLU A 102 2.12 -8.57 16.69
C GLU A 102 3.60 -8.57 16.30
N ILE A 103 3.96 -7.90 15.20
CA ILE A 103 5.35 -7.74 14.76
C ILE A 103 6.15 -6.95 15.80
N TYR A 104 5.61 -5.82 16.27
CA TYR A 104 6.27 -4.99 17.28
C TYR A 104 6.41 -5.70 18.63
N ILE A 105 5.40 -6.46 19.06
CA ILE A 105 5.46 -7.26 20.29
C ILE A 105 6.60 -8.29 20.19
N ASN A 106 6.72 -8.98 19.06
CA ASN A 106 7.77 -9.97 18.84
C ASN A 106 9.17 -9.33 18.80
N CYS A 107 9.32 -8.17 18.15
CA CYS A 107 10.58 -7.42 18.16
C CYS A 107 10.95 -6.95 19.57
N ALA A 108 10.00 -6.34 20.31
CA ALA A 108 10.23 -5.84 21.66
C ALA A 108 10.64 -6.96 22.63
N LYS A 109 9.99 -8.13 22.55
CA LYS A 109 10.37 -9.33 23.32
C LYS A 109 11.79 -9.79 23.02
N ARG A 110 12.18 -9.82 21.75
CA ARG A 110 13.52 -10.26 21.32
C ARG A 110 14.61 -9.28 21.74
N GLU A 111 14.32 -7.98 21.64
CA GLU A 111 15.28 -6.90 21.89
C GLU A 111 15.25 -6.38 23.33
N LEU A 112 14.35 -6.91 24.16
CA LEU A 112 14.11 -6.49 25.54
C LEU A 112 13.86 -4.97 25.66
N THR A 113 13.10 -4.43 24.72
CA THR A 113 12.73 -3.01 24.69
C THR A 113 11.32 -2.77 25.20
N ASN A 114 11.08 -1.58 25.74
CA ASN A 114 9.76 -1.18 26.19
C ASN A 114 8.79 -1.05 25.01
N LEU A 115 7.54 -1.44 25.23
CA LEU A 115 6.46 -1.27 24.27
C LEU A 115 5.19 -0.95 25.06
N SER A 116 4.56 0.19 24.77
CA SER A 116 3.37 0.65 25.47
C SER A 116 2.19 0.79 24.52
N VAL A 117 0.97 0.64 25.04
CA VAL A 117 -0.28 0.85 24.30
C VAL A 117 -1.13 1.88 25.02
N ILE A 118 -1.73 2.79 24.28
CA ILE A 118 -2.76 3.70 24.78
C ILE A 118 -4.05 3.39 24.04
N ALA A 119 -5.13 3.11 24.77
CA ALA A 119 -6.49 3.07 24.23
C ALA A 119 -7.19 4.38 24.59
N LEU A 120 -7.91 4.96 23.63
CA LEU A 120 -8.61 6.23 23.75
C LEU A 120 -10.05 6.04 23.30
N ASP A 121 -10.98 6.66 24.02
CA ASP A 121 -12.40 6.75 23.67
C ASP A 121 -12.81 8.23 23.71
N LEU A 122 -13.64 8.67 22.76
CA LEU A 122 -14.15 10.04 22.77
C LEU A 122 -15.40 10.13 23.62
N ASP A 123 -15.24 10.63 24.85
CA ASP A 123 -16.34 10.83 25.77
C ASP A 123 -17.51 11.61 25.12
N ALA A 124 -18.72 11.12 25.34
CA ALA A 124 -19.97 11.74 24.88
C ALA A 124 -20.06 11.99 23.35
N PHE A 125 -19.32 11.26 22.52
CA PHE A 125 -19.39 11.39 21.06
C PHE A 125 -20.82 11.18 20.52
N LYS A 126 -21.58 10.26 21.13
CA LYS A 126 -23.01 10.08 20.83
C LYS A 126 -23.82 11.36 20.99
N HIS A 127 -23.59 12.15 22.05
CA HIS A 127 -24.29 13.42 22.26
C HIS A 127 -23.97 14.43 21.15
N ILE A 128 -22.74 14.45 20.63
CA ILE A 128 -22.36 15.30 19.50
C ILE A 128 -23.15 14.89 18.25
N ASN A 129 -23.21 13.60 17.95
CA ASN A 129 -24.00 13.09 16.82
C ASN A 129 -25.48 13.40 16.97
N ASP A 130 -26.04 13.23 18.17
CA ASP A 130 -27.46 13.46 18.44
C ASP A 130 -27.82 14.96 18.36
N SER A 131 -26.89 15.84 18.75
CA SER A 131 -27.13 17.30 18.79
C SER A 131 -26.81 18.03 17.49
N TYR A 132 -25.78 17.58 16.76
CA TYR A 132 -25.23 18.29 15.60
C TYR A 132 -25.24 17.45 14.31
N GLY A 133 -25.63 16.16 14.40
CA GLY A 133 -25.68 15.24 13.27
C GLY A 133 -24.37 14.52 13.00
N HIS A 134 -24.47 13.40 12.28
CA HIS A 134 -23.34 12.53 11.97
C HIS A 134 -22.21 13.20 11.18
N SER A 135 -22.53 14.14 10.29
CA SER A 135 -21.50 14.86 9.51
C SER A 135 -20.57 15.69 10.40
N THR A 136 -21.08 16.26 11.50
CA THR A 136 -20.26 16.96 12.49
C THR A 136 -19.44 15.98 13.31
N GLY A 137 -20.01 14.83 13.69
CA GLY A 137 -19.26 13.75 14.32
C GLY A 137 -18.08 13.26 13.46
N ASP A 138 -18.31 13.09 12.16
CA ASP A 138 -17.27 12.70 11.21
C ASP A 138 -16.13 13.73 11.18
N GLN A 139 -16.45 15.02 11.17
CA GLN A 139 -15.45 16.09 11.25
C GLN A 139 -14.64 16.03 12.56
N VAL A 140 -15.29 15.76 13.69
CA VAL A 140 -14.61 15.59 14.98
C VAL A 140 -13.64 14.41 14.92
N LEU A 141 -14.06 13.27 14.36
CA LEU A 141 -13.20 12.09 14.22
C LEU A 141 -11.99 12.35 13.32
N THR A 142 -12.19 13.00 12.18
CA THR A 142 -11.10 13.37 11.26
C THR A 142 -10.15 14.39 11.89
N HIS A 143 -10.67 15.36 12.65
CA HIS A 143 -9.82 16.33 13.36
C HIS A 143 -9.01 15.68 14.49
N PHE A 144 -9.64 14.78 15.24
CA PHE A 144 -8.99 14.01 16.29
C PHE A 144 -7.87 13.15 15.72
N SER A 145 -8.13 12.43 14.62
CA SER A 145 -7.13 11.59 13.96
C SER A 145 -5.93 12.39 13.45
N ALA A 146 -6.17 13.55 12.83
CA ALA A 146 -5.12 14.46 12.39
C ALA A 146 -4.27 14.97 13.56
N THR A 147 -4.90 15.24 14.70
CA THR A 147 -4.20 15.69 15.92
C THR A 147 -3.36 14.58 16.54
N LEU A 148 -3.86 13.34 16.60
CA LEU A 148 -3.05 12.19 17.01
C LEU A 148 -1.82 12.05 16.11
N LYS A 149 -2.03 12.01 14.80
CA LYS A 149 -0.96 11.83 13.80
C LYS A 149 0.11 12.92 13.85
N ALA A 150 -0.28 14.16 14.14
CA ALA A 150 0.65 15.28 14.26
C ALA A 150 1.50 15.24 15.55
N ASN A 151 1.04 14.53 16.59
CA ASN A 151 1.71 14.46 17.90
C ASN A 151 2.38 13.09 18.16
N SER A 152 2.30 12.17 17.21
CA SER A 152 2.95 10.86 17.26
C SER A 152 4.19 10.82 16.37
N ARG A 153 5.13 9.93 16.71
CA ARG A 153 6.33 9.66 15.90
C ARG A 153 5.96 8.76 14.72
N LYS A 154 6.82 8.74 13.70
CA LYS A 154 6.67 7.82 12.55
C LYS A 154 6.71 6.34 12.93
N SER A 155 7.36 6.01 14.06
CA SER A 155 7.46 4.65 14.59
C SER A 155 6.19 4.18 15.29
N ASP A 156 5.33 5.11 15.71
CA ASP A 156 4.13 4.80 16.48
C ASP A 156 3.03 4.30 15.52
N LEU A 157 2.29 3.26 15.92
CA LEU A 157 1.10 2.84 15.19
C LEU A 157 -0.11 3.54 15.78
N ILE A 158 -0.94 4.12 14.93
CA ILE A 158 -2.17 4.80 15.34
C ILE A 158 -3.31 4.17 14.56
N CYS A 159 -4.37 3.78 15.27
CA CYS A 159 -5.53 3.16 14.65
C CYS A 159 -6.84 3.71 15.18
N ARG A 160 -7.88 3.55 14.36
CA ARG A 160 -9.27 3.60 14.78
C ARG A 160 -9.75 2.17 14.98
N LEU A 161 -10.10 1.83 16.22
CA LEU A 161 -10.58 0.50 16.61
C LEU A 161 -12.06 0.30 16.25
N GLY A 162 -12.85 1.37 16.39
CA GLY A 162 -14.31 1.34 16.29
C GLY A 162 -14.91 2.73 16.06
N GLY A 163 -16.18 2.90 16.40
CA GLY A 163 -16.93 4.15 16.15
C GLY A 163 -16.19 5.40 16.64
N GLU A 164 -15.95 5.48 17.94
CA GLU A 164 -15.23 6.59 18.60
C GLU A 164 -13.94 6.16 19.30
N GLU A 165 -13.56 4.88 19.14
CA GLU A 165 -12.41 4.26 19.82
C GLU A 165 -11.15 4.32 18.96
N PHE A 166 -10.03 4.71 19.57
CA PHE A 166 -8.71 4.79 18.96
C PHE A 166 -7.67 4.06 19.81
N ALA A 167 -6.58 3.62 19.19
CA ALA A 167 -5.44 3.11 19.93
C ALA A 167 -4.10 3.51 19.31
N LEU A 168 -3.11 3.69 20.17
CA LEU A 168 -1.72 3.96 19.83
C LEU A 168 -0.85 2.83 20.36
N LEU A 169 0.05 2.31 19.53
CA LEU A 169 1.16 1.45 19.93
C LEU A 169 2.45 2.27 19.87
N LEU A 170 3.20 2.29 20.96
CA LEU A 170 4.36 3.14 21.18
C LEU A 170 5.62 2.29 21.39
N PRO A 171 6.38 1.99 20.32
CA PRO A 171 7.63 1.26 20.44
C PRO A 171 8.66 2.04 21.25
N SER A 172 9.54 1.33 21.94
CA SER A 172 10.62 1.89 22.76
C SER A 172 10.14 2.97 23.74
N THR A 173 8.94 2.77 24.31
CA THR A 173 8.29 3.76 25.19
C THR A 173 7.87 3.08 26.48
N SER A 174 8.34 3.62 27.60
CA SER A 174 7.99 3.14 28.94
C SER A 174 6.55 3.51 29.31
N GLU A 175 6.00 2.84 30.32
CA GLU A 175 4.66 3.11 30.84
C GLU A 175 4.51 4.58 31.29
N ASN A 176 5.52 5.13 31.98
CA ASN A 176 5.48 6.52 32.44
C ASN A 176 5.48 7.53 31.28
N GLU A 177 6.26 7.29 30.22
CA GLU A 177 6.23 8.14 29.02
C GLU A 177 4.89 8.04 28.29
N ALA A 178 4.32 6.84 28.21
CA ALA A 178 2.99 6.63 27.63
C ALA A 178 1.90 7.35 28.44
N TYR A 179 2.00 7.32 29.77
CA TYR A 179 1.09 8.05 30.67
C TYR A 179 1.20 9.57 30.48
N VAL A 180 2.42 10.12 30.41
CA VAL A 180 2.62 11.55 30.14
C VAL A 180 2.04 11.95 28.77
N LEU A 181 2.17 11.08 27.76
CA LEU A 181 1.56 11.32 26.45
C LEU A 181 0.03 11.31 26.54
N SER A 182 -0.56 10.33 27.24
CA SER A 182 -2.02 10.21 27.37
C SER A 182 -2.62 11.43 28.08
N GLU A 183 -1.96 11.98 29.10
CA GLU A 183 -2.41 13.22 29.79
C GLU A 183 -2.29 14.49 28.92
N ARG A 184 -1.37 14.49 27.96
CA ARG A 184 -1.13 15.65 27.08
C ARG A 184 -2.15 15.72 25.94
N LEU A 185 -2.60 14.58 25.44
CA LEU A 185 -3.51 14.49 24.29
C LEU A 185 -4.82 15.30 24.47
N PRO A 186 -5.56 15.21 25.60
CA PRO A 186 -6.76 16.01 25.82
C PRO A 186 -6.53 17.52 25.73
N ARG A 187 -5.41 18.02 26.26
CA ARG A 187 -5.08 19.46 26.26
C ARG A 187 -4.79 19.98 24.85
N LEU A 188 -4.15 19.15 24.02
CA LEU A 188 -3.87 19.47 22.62
C LEU A 188 -5.14 19.53 21.77
N LEU A 189 -6.16 18.75 22.13
CA LEU A 189 -7.47 18.77 21.47
C LEU A 189 -8.29 20.00 21.89
N GLY A 190 -8.36 20.31 23.18
CA GLY A 190 -9.11 21.47 23.69
C GLY A 190 -8.60 22.82 23.14
N SER A 191 -7.29 22.94 22.90
CA SER A 191 -6.67 24.16 22.34
C SER A 191 -6.84 24.32 20.83
N ARG A 192 -7.14 23.24 20.08
CA ARG A 192 -7.42 23.31 18.64
C ARG A 192 -8.90 23.46 18.31
N ILE A 193 -9.78 22.82 19.07
CA ILE A 193 -11.24 22.92 18.87
C ILE A 193 -11.73 24.35 19.12
N SER A 194 -11.15 25.05 20.11
CA SER A 194 -11.46 26.46 20.40
C SER A 194 -11.17 27.40 19.22
N ASN A 195 -10.19 27.07 18.37
CA ASN A 195 -9.87 27.85 17.16
C ASN A 195 -10.74 27.48 15.94
N MET A 196 -11.48 26.37 15.98
CA MET A 196 -12.43 25.99 14.91
C MET A 196 -13.79 26.69 15.07
N ASN A 197 -14.21 26.97 16.31
CA ASN A 197 -15.47 27.68 16.57
C ASN A 197 -15.40 29.19 16.31
N SER A 198 -14.25 29.70 15.87
CA SER A 198 -14.01 31.12 15.57
C SER A 198 -14.03 31.47 14.07
N HIS A 199 -14.52 30.56 13.21
CA HIS A 199 -14.64 30.79 11.76
C HIS A 199 -16.03 30.44 11.24
#